data_AF-A0A1J4WF74-F1
#
_entry.id   AF-A0A1J4WF74-F1
#
_cell.length_a   1.000
_cell.length_b   1.000
_cell.length_c   1.000
_cell.angle_alpha   90.00
_cell.angle_beta   90.00
_cell.angle_gamma   90.00
#
_symmetry.space_group_name_H-M   'P 1'
#
loop_
_entity.id
_entity.type
_entity.pdbx_description
1 polymer ?
#
loop_
_entity_poly.entity_id
_entity_poly.type
_entity_poly.pdbx_seq_one_letter_code
_entity_poly.pdbx_strand_id
1 'polypeptide(L)'
;MKLFTHVFHFLILVIVTMAVAVVFIFYSTDQVRAIDYQLPAGQMTGWGWTDTFGWISLNCLNVYAGENDGQINSHCSDRLNFVDYGVTYNPLSGSLGGNMWADNIGWVSFQTGGIYGSIPTIEGGDSYPYTAQMNLETGIISGWAVATFDDNDFRNNAWIRFRASETCQWGTGVSRNTYCTRMNDNNRLVGWAWSGGDTGLGWVRFEDSFSGGPYLQTQYSDIYSGGTISGSQAPEGLYNATYCILSGQGNSINLTSSESCLLGNIDLDFPQSSGSNYQSSIVNLDLASLQTLAGANYLEGQDYGIIDSFLPVDGKLNNQVFYFTGLDDYYLNTNKTFYNSDSSGAGTIVIDGNLHINADLFYESSIVNGLEKLASVAFIVLGDVIIDPIVSQIVGSYIVLGEQGIFDTGDDSEIIVEEVAGNQFILKGMVIAKQIILNRVYFVGLAPAEIFEYDGRALVNTPPGLVNIVGYLPNWIR
;
A
#
# COMPACT_ATOMS: atom_id res chain seq x y z
N MET A 1 59.47 -17.45 -11.37
CA MET A 1 59.23 -18.01 -10.03
C MET A 1 58.52 -17.02 -9.10
N LYS A 2 59.01 -15.78 -8.88
CA LYS A 2 58.33 -14.78 -8.03
C LYS A 2 56.90 -14.40 -8.46
N LEU A 3 56.64 -14.30 -9.77
CA LEU A 3 55.31 -13.96 -10.29
C LEU A 3 54.25 -15.03 -9.95
N PHE A 4 54.65 -16.31 -9.98
CA PHE A 4 53.77 -17.43 -9.65
C PHE A 4 53.35 -17.41 -8.18
N THR A 5 54.28 -17.02 -7.30
CA THR A 5 54.00 -16.89 -5.86
C THR A 5 52.97 -15.80 -5.58
N HIS A 6 53.05 -14.65 -6.25
CA HIS A 6 52.07 -13.56 -6.05
C HIS A 6 50.67 -13.92 -6.57
N VAL A 7 50.59 -14.57 -7.74
CA VAL A 7 49.30 -15.02 -8.30
C VAL A 7 48.65 -16.08 -7.40
N PHE A 8 49.45 -16.99 -6.84
CA PHE A 8 48.95 -18.03 -5.94
C PHE A 8 48.38 -17.47 -4.62
N HIS A 9 49.06 -16.49 -4.01
CA HIS A 9 48.55 -15.85 -2.78
C HIS A 9 47.27 -15.03 -3.04
N PHE A 10 47.18 -14.39 -4.20
CA PHE A 10 45.98 -13.64 -4.60
C PHE A 10 44.77 -14.57 -4.77
N LEU A 11 44.93 -15.73 -5.42
CA LEU A 11 43.86 -16.72 -5.57
C LEU A 11 43.36 -17.28 -4.24
N ILE A 12 44.26 -17.56 -3.29
CA ILE A 12 43.88 -18.03 -1.95
C ILE A 12 43.06 -16.97 -1.22
N LEU A 13 43.47 -15.69 -1.29
CA LEU A 13 42.75 -14.59 -0.66
C LEU A 13 41.31 -14.48 -1.20
N VAL A 14 41.13 -14.55 -2.51
CA VAL A 14 39.81 -14.47 -3.15
C VAL A 14 38.90 -15.62 -2.70
N ILE A 15 39.42 -16.86 -2.67
CA ILE A 15 38.65 -18.03 -2.26
C ILE A 15 38.22 -17.93 -0.79
N VAL A 16 39.12 -17.51 0.10
CA VAL A 16 38.79 -17.32 1.53
C VAL A 16 37.74 -16.23 1.71
N THR A 17 37.87 -15.11 0.97
CA THR A 17 36.92 -13.99 1.07
C THR A 17 35.53 -14.41 0.58
N MET A 18 35.43 -15.16 -0.52
CA MET A 18 34.15 -15.70 -0.99
C MET A 18 33.54 -16.71 -0.01
N ALA A 19 34.34 -17.60 0.58
CA ALA A 19 33.86 -18.56 1.57
C ALA A 19 33.30 -17.86 2.82
N VAL A 20 33.97 -16.80 3.30
CA VAL A 20 33.48 -15.99 4.43
C VAL A 20 32.19 -15.25 4.05
N ALA A 21 32.11 -14.65 2.86
CA ALA A 21 30.90 -13.98 2.39
C ALA A 21 29.71 -14.94 2.27
N VAL A 22 29.92 -16.15 1.75
CA VAL A 22 28.87 -17.18 1.65
C VAL A 22 28.39 -17.61 3.04
N VAL A 23 29.31 -17.87 3.97
CA VAL A 23 28.95 -18.19 5.36
C VAL A 23 28.20 -17.04 6.03
N PHE A 24 28.61 -15.79 5.78
CA PHE A 24 27.92 -14.62 6.31
C PHE A 24 26.51 -14.45 5.73
N ILE A 25 26.33 -14.69 4.43
CA ILE A 25 25.02 -14.69 3.77
C ILE A 25 24.12 -15.76 4.40
N PHE A 26 24.59 -17.00 4.51
CA PHE A 26 23.82 -18.09 5.13
C PHE A 26 23.51 -17.86 6.61
N TYR A 27 24.43 -17.28 7.39
CA TYR A 27 24.15 -16.90 8.78
C TYR A 27 23.24 -15.68 8.91
N SER A 28 23.24 -14.77 7.93
CA SER A 28 22.36 -13.61 7.93
C SER A 28 20.93 -13.94 7.49
N THR A 29 20.72 -15.00 6.71
CA THR A 29 19.39 -15.39 6.21
C THR A 29 18.59 -16.23 7.21
N ASP A 30 19.20 -16.74 8.29
CA ASP A 30 18.58 -17.80 9.10
C ASP A 30 17.86 -17.37 10.38
N GLN A 31 17.70 -16.08 10.72
CA GLN A 31 16.92 -15.71 11.93
C GLN A 31 16.16 -14.38 11.78
N VAL A 32 15.12 -14.37 10.94
CA VAL A 32 13.89 -13.65 11.30
C VAL A 32 12.83 -14.70 11.60
N ARG A 33 13.06 -15.50 12.65
CA ARG A 33 11.92 -16.09 13.34
C ARG A 33 11.22 -14.91 14.00
N ALA A 34 10.00 -14.61 13.59
CA ALA A 34 9.12 -13.76 14.38
C ALA A 34 9.16 -14.34 15.80
N ILE A 35 9.73 -13.58 16.74
CA ILE A 35 9.68 -13.95 18.15
C ILE A 35 8.20 -13.88 18.47
N ASP A 36 7.58 -15.05 18.59
CA ASP A 36 6.20 -15.20 19.00
C ASP A 36 6.16 -14.70 20.45
N TYR A 37 5.86 -13.42 20.62
CA TYR A 37 5.79 -12.79 21.94
C TYR A 37 4.65 -13.51 22.68
N GLN A 38 5.02 -14.37 23.63
CA GLN A 38 4.03 -15.04 24.46
C GLN A 38 3.37 -13.99 25.34
N LEU A 39 2.16 -13.58 24.94
CA LEU A 39 1.29 -12.77 25.77
C LEU A 39 1.16 -13.44 27.15
N PRO A 40 1.19 -12.67 28.24
CA PRO A 40 0.78 -13.16 29.54
C PRO A 40 -0.54 -13.93 29.44
N ALA A 41 -0.60 -15.12 30.04
CA ALA A 41 -1.79 -15.96 30.00
C ALA A 41 -3.04 -15.16 30.42
N GLY A 42 -4.08 -15.19 29.59
CA GLY A 42 -5.32 -14.45 29.84
C GLY A 42 -5.39 -13.05 29.25
N GLN A 43 -4.43 -12.62 28.41
CA GLN A 43 -4.55 -11.37 27.63
C GLN A 43 -5.10 -11.62 26.23
N MET A 44 -5.86 -10.66 25.72
CA MET A 44 -6.36 -10.65 24.34
C MET A 44 -5.66 -9.55 23.53
N THR A 45 -5.42 -9.80 22.24
CA THR A 45 -4.87 -8.82 21.29
C THR A 45 -5.84 -8.54 20.15
N GLY A 46 -5.54 -7.49 19.37
CA GLY A 46 -6.24 -7.17 18.14
C GLY A 46 -6.87 -5.77 18.15
N TRP A 47 -7.74 -5.55 17.17
CA TRP A 47 -8.38 -4.28 16.92
C TRP A 47 -9.85 -4.48 16.59
N GLY A 48 -10.68 -3.53 17.00
CA GLY A 48 -12.02 -3.32 16.51
C GLY A 48 -12.07 -2.11 15.58
N TRP A 49 -12.95 -2.11 14.59
CA TRP A 49 -13.26 -0.96 13.75
C TRP A 49 -14.73 -0.62 13.80
N THR A 50 -15.06 0.67 13.82
CA THR A 50 -16.41 1.19 13.61
C THR A 50 -16.35 2.30 12.57
N ASP A 51 -17.29 2.29 11.63
CA ASP A 51 -17.39 3.30 10.56
C ASP A 51 -17.63 4.72 11.10
N THR A 52 -18.10 4.85 12.33
CA THR A 52 -18.45 6.16 12.93
C THR A 52 -17.30 6.75 13.74
N PHE A 53 -16.45 5.90 14.34
CA PHE A 53 -15.45 6.34 15.32
C PHE A 53 -14.03 5.81 15.08
N GLY A 54 -13.85 4.92 14.12
CA GLY A 54 -12.56 4.38 13.73
C GLY A 54 -12.08 3.21 14.58
N TRP A 55 -10.77 3.16 14.82
CA TRP A 55 -10.09 2.03 15.46
C TRP A 55 -10.28 2.00 16.98
N ILE A 56 -10.41 0.77 17.49
CA ILE A 56 -10.51 0.43 18.91
C ILE A 56 -9.42 -0.60 19.23
N SER A 57 -8.45 -0.21 20.05
CA SER A 57 -7.29 -0.98 20.45
C SER A 57 -7.61 -1.91 21.64
N LEU A 58 -7.36 -3.21 21.51
CA LEU A 58 -7.66 -4.15 22.61
C LEU A 58 -6.70 -4.10 23.78
N ASN A 59 -5.47 -3.61 23.59
CA ASN A 59 -4.48 -3.46 24.66
C ASN A 59 -3.38 -2.45 24.27
N CYS A 60 -2.54 -2.09 25.23
CA CYS A 60 -1.37 -1.25 25.00
C CYS A 60 -0.16 -2.01 24.42
N LEU A 61 -0.25 -3.34 24.23
CA LEU A 61 0.76 -4.23 23.64
C LEU A 61 0.38 -4.58 22.20
N ASN A 62 0.47 -3.59 21.32
CA ASN A 62 -0.04 -3.70 19.96
C ASN A 62 1.06 -3.45 18.93
N VAL A 63 0.80 -3.88 17.70
CA VAL A 63 1.63 -3.52 16.56
C VAL A 63 1.17 -2.15 16.09
N TYR A 64 1.95 -1.12 16.44
CA TYR A 64 1.70 0.24 15.99
C TYR A 64 2.54 0.48 14.74
N ALA A 65 1.91 0.99 13.70
CA ALA A 65 2.62 1.29 12.47
C ALA A 65 3.58 2.46 12.65
N GLY A 66 4.73 2.36 11.98
CA GLY A 66 5.84 3.29 12.11
C GLY A 66 6.84 2.91 13.20
N GLU A 67 6.57 1.86 13.99
CA GLU A 67 7.50 1.38 15.01
C GLU A 67 7.87 -0.10 14.78
N ASN A 68 9.18 -0.38 14.76
CA ASN A 68 9.79 -1.72 14.77
C ASN A 68 9.23 -2.76 13.76
N ASP A 69 9.04 -2.39 12.49
CA ASP A 69 8.78 -3.34 11.37
C ASP A 69 7.65 -4.36 11.62
N GLY A 70 6.57 -3.97 12.31
CA GLY A 70 5.44 -4.85 12.57
C GLY A 70 5.57 -5.74 13.82
N GLN A 71 6.56 -5.48 14.69
CA GLN A 71 6.69 -6.15 15.98
C GLN A 71 5.70 -5.59 17.02
N ILE A 72 5.30 -6.42 17.98
CA ILE A 72 4.47 -6.00 19.12
C ILE A 72 5.32 -5.06 19.99
N ASN A 73 4.90 -3.80 20.11
CA ASN A 73 5.50 -2.83 21.02
C ASN A 73 4.60 -2.60 22.23
N SER A 74 5.22 -2.34 23.37
CA SER A 74 4.53 -1.95 24.59
C SER A 74 4.45 -0.44 24.65
N HIS A 75 3.26 0.14 24.48
CA HIS A 75 2.99 1.55 24.78
C HIS A 75 2.46 1.75 26.20
N CYS A 76 2.48 0.69 27.01
CA CYS A 76 2.01 0.67 28.38
C CYS A 76 2.80 1.65 29.29
N SER A 77 4.01 2.06 28.90
CA SER A 77 4.93 2.82 29.79
C SER A 77 5.47 4.15 29.23
N ASP A 78 5.07 4.53 28.03
CA ASP A 78 5.96 5.29 27.14
C ASP A 78 5.66 6.80 27.12
N ARG A 79 4.62 7.22 27.83
CA ARG A 79 4.29 8.62 28.07
C ARG A 79 3.85 8.78 29.52
N LEU A 80 4.38 9.80 30.20
CA LEU A 80 4.23 10.10 31.64
C LEU A 80 2.79 10.20 32.20
N ASN A 81 1.75 9.89 31.43
CA ASN A 81 0.33 9.96 31.82
C ASN A 81 -0.56 8.88 31.16
N PHE A 82 -0.02 7.86 30.50
CA PHE A 82 -0.86 6.79 29.93
C PHE A 82 -1.21 5.73 30.98
N VAL A 83 -2.47 5.27 30.96
CA VAL A 83 -2.97 4.20 31.83
C VAL A 83 -2.81 2.88 31.10
N ASP A 84 -2.18 1.90 31.76
CA ASP A 84 -2.11 0.52 31.28
C ASP A 84 -3.52 0.02 30.94
N TYR A 85 -3.72 -0.42 29.69
CA TYR A 85 -4.98 -0.98 29.25
C TYR A 85 -4.80 -2.26 28.46
N GLY A 86 -5.83 -3.10 28.51
CA GLY A 86 -5.77 -4.44 27.98
C GLY A 86 -7.01 -5.21 28.34
N VAL A 87 -7.61 -5.83 27.35
CA VAL A 87 -8.68 -6.80 27.56
C VAL A 87 -8.05 -8.09 28.05
N THR A 88 -8.57 -8.56 29.18
CA THR A 88 -8.16 -9.81 29.81
C THR A 88 -9.34 -10.75 29.91
N TYR A 89 -9.08 -12.04 29.94
CA TYR A 89 -10.06 -13.05 30.28
C TYR A 89 -9.52 -13.96 31.39
N ASN A 90 -10.41 -14.40 32.26
CA ASN A 90 -10.08 -15.39 33.27
C ASN A 90 -10.10 -16.80 32.63
N PRO A 91 -8.99 -17.56 32.61
CA PRO A 91 -8.93 -18.85 31.94
C PRO A 91 -9.75 -19.96 32.63
N LEU A 92 -10.30 -19.71 33.81
CA LEU A 92 -11.15 -20.65 34.54
C LEU A 92 -12.64 -20.33 34.41
N SER A 93 -13.02 -19.04 34.39
CA SER A 93 -14.43 -18.62 34.34
C SER A 93 -14.87 -18.05 33.00
N GLY A 94 -13.92 -17.71 32.13
CA GLY A 94 -14.17 -16.99 30.89
C GLY A 94 -14.62 -15.54 31.09
N SER A 95 -14.66 -15.01 32.31
CA SER A 95 -15.04 -13.60 32.55
C SER A 95 -14.03 -12.68 31.87
N LEU A 96 -14.52 -11.71 31.09
CA LEU A 96 -13.69 -10.65 30.54
C LEU A 96 -13.54 -9.50 31.54
N GLY A 97 -12.45 -8.76 31.43
CA GLY A 97 -12.17 -7.56 32.21
C GLY A 97 -11.17 -6.65 31.51
N GLY A 98 -10.85 -5.53 32.18
CA GLY A 98 -9.97 -4.50 31.63
C GLY A 98 -10.70 -3.55 30.68
N ASN A 99 -9.92 -2.81 29.90
CA ASN A 99 -10.43 -1.76 29.00
C ASN A 99 -9.75 -1.85 27.64
N MET A 100 -10.51 -1.55 26.58
CA MET A 100 -10.00 -1.14 25.27
C MET A 100 -9.95 0.39 25.20
N TRP A 101 -9.23 0.92 24.22
CA TRP A 101 -9.11 2.36 23.99
C TRP A 101 -9.36 2.70 22.51
N ALA A 102 -10.02 3.83 22.26
CA ALA A 102 -10.12 4.43 20.93
C ALA A 102 -10.03 5.94 21.06
N ASP A 103 -9.23 6.60 20.22
CA ASP A 103 -9.00 8.05 20.35
C ASP A 103 -10.26 8.90 20.22
N ASN A 104 -11.25 8.44 19.44
CA ASN A 104 -12.50 9.16 19.19
C ASN A 104 -13.65 8.78 20.15
N ILE A 105 -13.51 7.70 20.93
CA ILE A 105 -14.56 7.21 21.85
C ILE A 105 -14.12 7.33 23.31
N GLY A 106 -12.83 7.17 23.59
CA GLY A 106 -12.28 7.01 24.93
C GLY A 106 -12.21 5.55 25.35
N TRP A 107 -12.49 5.32 26.64
CA TRP A 107 -12.43 3.98 27.24
C TRP A 107 -13.63 3.12 26.86
N VAL A 108 -13.35 1.86 26.54
CA VAL A 108 -14.38 0.80 26.42
C VAL A 108 -14.12 -0.25 27.48
N SER A 109 -14.95 -0.25 28.53
CA SER A 109 -14.75 -1.11 29.69
C SER A 109 -15.55 -2.42 29.62
N PHE A 110 -14.88 -3.52 29.95
CA PHE A 110 -15.50 -4.84 30.13
C PHE A 110 -16.04 -5.06 31.55
N GLN A 111 -15.72 -4.16 32.48
CA GLN A 111 -16.17 -4.20 33.86
C GLN A 111 -17.53 -3.50 33.99
N THR A 112 -18.60 -4.23 33.69
CA THR A 112 -19.96 -3.69 33.85
C THR A 112 -20.42 -3.83 35.31
N GLY A 113 -20.22 -2.79 36.11
CA GLY A 113 -20.68 -2.72 37.50
C GLY A 113 -20.35 -1.38 38.18
N GLY A 114 -21.21 -0.91 39.08
CA GLY A 114 -20.98 0.32 39.85
C GLY A 114 -21.35 1.61 39.09
N ILE A 115 -20.34 2.40 38.71
CA ILE A 115 -20.47 3.81 38.26
C ILE A 115 -21.12 4.00 36.87
N TYR A 116 -21.18 2.95 36.05
CA TYR A 116 -21.61 3.04 34.64
C TYR A 116 -23.12 2.85 34.40
N GLY A 117 -23.92 2.79 35.48
CA GLY A 117 -25.37 2.60 35.41
C GLY A 117 -25.81 1.14 35.27
N SER A 118 -27.12 0.93 35.09
CA SER A 118 -27.70 -0.40 34.91
C SER A 118 -27.49 -0.89 33.47
N ILE A 119 -27.02 -2.14 33.33
CA ILE A 119 -26.88 -2.83 32.04
C ILE A 119 -28.23 -2.78 31.28
N PRO A 120 -28.24 -2.45 29.97
CA PRO A 120 -29.47 -2.43 29.18
C PRO A 120 -30.18 -3.78 29.19
N THR A 121 -31.48 -3.78 29.49
CA THR A 121 -32.36 -4.93 29.26
C THR A 121 -32.85 -4.89 27.82
N ILE A 122 -32.44 -5.84 26.98
CA ILE A 122 -32.92 -5.93 25.59
C ILE A 122 -33.88 -7.11 25.44
N GLU A 123 -34.99 -6.89 24.73
CA GLU A 123 -35.88 -7.97 24.26
C GLU A 123 -35.22 -8.76 23.12
N GLY A 124 -35.22 -10.09 23.23
CA GLY A 124 -34.97 -10.97 22.07
C GLY A 124 -33.57 -11.57 21.94
N GLY A 125 -32.71 -11.51 22.95
CA GLY A 125 -31.53 -12.36 22.96
C GLY A 125 -30.97 -12.51 24.36
N ASP A 126 -31.04 -13.75 24.85
CA ASP A 126 -30.64 -14.30 26.13
C ASP A 126 -30.94 -13.46 27.39
N SER A 127 -31.46 -14.13 28.42
CA SER A 127 -31.84 -13.56 29.72
C SER A 127 -30.65 -13.09 30.59
N TYR A 128 -29.58 -12.58 29.98
CA TYR A 128 -28.27 -12.39 30.58
C TYR A 128 -27.96 -10.90 30.86
N PRO A 129 -28.21 -10.39 32.08
CA PRO A 129 -27.69 -9.10 32.56
C PRO A 129 -26.22 -9.19 33.01
N TYR A 130 -25.34 -9.77 32.18
CA TYR A 130 -23.96 -10.07 32.60
C TYR A 130 -22.92 -9.19 31.91
N THR A 131 -21.85 -8.92 32.67
CA THR A 131 -20.51 -8.56 32.19
C THR A 131 -20.10 -9.46 31.03
N ALA A 132 -19.29 -8.95 30.10
CA ALA A 132 -18.83 -9.76 28.99
C ALA A 132 -18.14 -11.06 29.46
N GLN A 133 -18.50 -12.18 28.84
CA GLN A 133 -18.02 -13.51 29.20
C GLN A 133 -17.77 -14.35 27.95
N MET A 134 -16.64 -15.04 27.96
CA MET A 134 -16.24 -16.00 26.94
C MET A 134 -16.63 -17.41 27.36
N ASN A 135 -17.26 -18.14 26.45
CA ASN A 135 -17.39 -19.59 26.56
C ASN A 135 -16.03 -20.22 26.24
N LEU A 136 -15.36 -20.80 27.23
CA LEU A 136 -13.99 -21.33 27.11
C LEU A 136 -13.85 -22.51 26.14
N GLU A 137 -14.94 -23.21 25.80
CA GLU A 137 -14.94 -24.33 24.86
C GLU A 137 -15.04 -23.86 23.41
N THR A 138 -15.80 -22.79 23.15
CA THR A 138 -16.11 -22.30 21.80
C THR A 138 -15.39 -20.99 21.44
N GLY A 139 -14.81 -20.32 22.43
CA GLY A 139 -14.26 -18.97 22.31
C GLY A 139 -15.32 -17.87 22.16
N ILE A 140 -16.62 -18.19 22.02
CA ILE A 140 -17.68 -17.21 21.77
C ILE A 140 -17.87 -16.30 22.96
N ILE A 141 -17.98 -14.99 22.71
CA ILE A 141 -18.16 -13.96 23.73
C ILE A 141 -19.60 -13.46 23.72
N SER A 142 -20.20 -13.40 24.90
CA SER A 142 -21.52 -12.83 25.15
C SER A 142 -21.43 -11.68 26.16
N GLY A 143 -22.54 -11.00 26.41
CA GLY A 143 -22.62 -9.87 27.34
C GLY A 143 -22.24 -8.54 26.69
N TRP A 144 -21.80 -7.61 27.54
CA TRP A 144 -21.70 -6.19 27.21
C TRP A 144 -20.36 -5.58 27.62
N ALA A 145 -19.92 -4.60 26.84
CA ALA A 145 -18.97 -3.58 27.25
C ALA A 145 -19.61 -2.19 27.17
N VAL A 146 -19.03 -1.23 27.87
CA VAL A 146 -19.49 0.16 27.90
C VAL A 146 -18.41 1.08 27.37
N ALA A 147 -18.74 1.85 26.34
CA ALA A 147 -17.94 2.93 25.81
C ALA A 147 -18.34 4.24 26.51
N THR A 148 -17.37 4.94 27.08
CA THR A 148 -17.57 6.17 27.87
C THR A 148 -16.99 7.36 27.14
N PHE A 149 -17.86 8.27 26.65
CA PHE A 149 -17.42 9.45 25.89
C PHE A 149 -16.99 10.62 26.79
N ASP A 150 -17.42 10.63 28.06
CA ASP A 150 -17.06 11.62 29.07
C ASP A 150 -16.94 10.92 30.42
N ASP A 151 -15.74 10.95 31.03
CA ASP A 151 -15.47 10.38 32.35
C ASP A 151 -16.37 10.99 33.45
N ASN A 152 -16.99 12.15 33.20
CA ASN A 152 -17.82 12.88 34.15
C ASN A 152 -19.34 12.71 33.92
N ASP A 153 -19.78 12.16 32.78
CA ASP A 153 -21.20 11.94 32.47
C ASP A 153 -21.50 10.48 32.09
N PHE A 154 -21.71 9.67 33.12
CA PHE A 154 -22.11 8.26 33.01
C PHE A 154 -23.48 8.04 32.32
N ARG A 155 -24.21 9.10 31.94
CA ARG A 155 -25.44 8.99 31.16
C ARG A 155 -25.17 9.03 29.65
N ASN A 156 -24.00 9.47 29.25
CA ASN A 156 -23.57 9.49 27.85
C ASN A 156 -22.63 8.31 27.58
N ASN A 157 -23.18 7.10 27.71
CA ASN A 157 -22.47 5.86 27.44
C ASN A 157 -23.08 5.16 26.23
N ALA A 158 -22.23 4.54 25.41
CA ALA A 158 -22.67 3.60 24.38
C ALA A 158 -22.40 2.17 24.85
N TRP A 159 -23.40 1.31 24.70
CA TRP A 159 -23.27 -0.10 25.07
C TRP A 159 -22.94 -0.94 23.85
N ILE A 160 -21.93 -1.80 23.96
CA ILE A 160 -21.49 -2.70 22.89
C ILE A 160 -21.88 -4.12 23.26
N ARG A 161 -22.72 -4.74 22.43
CA ARG A 161 -23.19 -6.12 22.60
C ARG A 161 -22.33 -7.06 21.77
N PHE A 162 -21.77 -8.09 22.38
CA PHE A 162 -20.87 -9.04 21.70
C PHE A 162 -21.56 -10.22 21.02
N ARG A 163 -22.86 -10.43 21.28
CA ARG A 163 -23.65 -11.53 20.69
C ARG A 163 -25.13 -11.21 20.61
N ALA A 164 -25.73 -11.43 19.45
CA ALA A 164 -27.16 -11.19 19.19
C ALA A 164 -28.08 -12.33 19.64
N SER A 165 -27.66 -13.57 19.39
CA SER A 165 -28.45 -14.78 19.68
C SER A 165 -27.55 -16.00 19.87
N GLU A 166 -28.15 -17.13 20.24
CA GLU A 166 -27.46 -18.42 20.32
C GLU A 166 -26.82 -18.84 18.98
N THR A 167 -27.38 -18.39 17.85
CA THR A 167 -26.87 -18.72 16.52
C THR A 167 -25.86 -17.66 16.06
N CYS A 168 -24.62 -18.09 15.89
CA CYS A 168 -23.54 -17.28 15.37
C CYS A 168 -23.43 -17.39 13.84
N GLN A 169 -23.46 -16.25 13.15
CA GLN A 169 -23.08 -16.15 11.74
C GLN A 169 -21.74 -15.41 11.60
N TRP A 170 -20.89 -15.94 10.73
CA TRP A 170 -19.55 -15.42 10.44
C TRP A 170 -19.48 -14.94 8.99
N GLY A 171 -18.60 -13.99 8.68
CA GLY A 171 -18.35 -13.52 7.32
C GLY A 171 -19.15 -12.28 6.93
N THR A 172 -19.43 -12.13 5.63
CA THR A 172 -20.20 -11.01 5.06
C THR A 172 -21.70 -11.30 5.12
N GLY A 173 -22.53 -10.28 5.38
CA GLY A 173 -23.99 -10.45 5.46
C GLY A 173 -24.54 -10.81 6.86
N VAL A 174 -23.78 -10.53 7.92
CA VAL A 174 -24.24 -10.73 9.30
C VAL A 174 -25.43 -9.81 9.60
N SER A 175 -26.48 -10.38 10.21
CA SER A 175 -27.69 -9.63 10.58
C SER A 175 -27.65 -9.17 12.03
N ARG A 176 -28.49 -8.20 12.38
CA ARG A 176 -28.69 -7.76 13.79
C ARG A 176 -29.11 -8.87 14.76
N ASN A 177 -29.56 -10.03 14.25
CA ASN A 177 -30.06 -11.14 15.07
C ASN A 177 -29.09 -12.33 15.15
N THR A 178 -27.96 -12.28 14.43
CA THR A 178 -27.07 -13.44 14.27
C THR A 178 -25.59 -13.12 14.44
N TYR A 179 -25.22 -11.85 14.70
CA TYR A 179 -23.83 -11.49 14.95
C TYR A 179 -23.31 -12.07 16.26
N CYS A 180 -22.01 -12.35 16.28
CA CYS A 180 -21.29 -12.60 17.50
C CYS A 180 -19.80 -12.35 17.32
N THR A 181 -19.10 -12.31 18.45
CA THR A 181 -17.65 -12.26 18.53
C THR A 181 -17.11 -13.52 19.21
N ARG A 182 -15.86 -13.88 18.91
CA ARG A 182 -15.15 -14.97 19.56
C ARG A 182 -13.67 -14.68 19.67
N MET A 183 -12.99 -15.37 20.57
CA MET A 183 -11.55 -15.49 20.55
C MET A 183 -11.13 -16.61 19.59
N ASN A 184 -10.15 -16.34 18.72
CA ASN A 184 -9.53 -17.36 17.87
C ASN A 184 -8.37 -18.09 18.60
N ASP A 185 -7.72 -19.03 17.92
CA ASP A 185 -6.60 -19.80 18.47
C ASP A 185 -5.34 -18.96 18.77
N ASN A 186 -5.28 -17.73 18.24
CA ASN A 186 -4.20 -16.77 18.45
C ASN A 186 -4.51 -15.75 19.57
N ASN A 187 -5.53 -15.99 20.40
CA ASN A 187 -6.00 -15.06 21.43
C ASN A 187 -6.42 -13.67 20.90
N ARG A 188 -6.92 -13.61 19.66
CA ARG A 188 -7.48 -12.39 19.05
C ARG A 188 -8.99 -12.41 19.06
N LEU A 189 -9.59 -11.24 19.28
CA LEU A 189 -11.03 -11.06 19.16
C LEU A 189 -11.41 -10.92 17.68
N VAL A 190 -12.41 -11.70 17.24
CA VAL A 190 -12.88 -11.71 15.84
C VAL A 190 -14.40 -11.73 15.80
N GLY A 191 -14.99 -11.21 14.71
CA GLY A 191 -16.43 -11.23 14.45
C GLY A 191 -17.05 -9.85 14.51
N TRP A 192 -18.33 -9.79 14.89
CA TRP A 192 -19.11 -8.55 14.88
C TRP A 192 -19.78 -8.32 16.22
N ALA A 193 -19.74 -7.08 16.68
CA ALA A 193 -20.52 -6.58 17.80
C ALA A 193 -21.38 -5.41 17.33
N TRP A 194 -22.40 -5.08 18.12
CA TRP A 194 -23.33 -4.00 17.79
C TRP A 194 -23.49 -3.07 18.97
N SER A 195 -23.43 -1.78 18.70
CA SER A 195 -23.77 -0.72 19.64
C SER A 195 -24.96 0.08 19.11
N GLY A 196 -26.13 -0.14 19.70
CA GLY A 196 -27.38 0.50 19.31
C GLY A 196 -27.85 1.56 20.30
N GLY A 197 -28.94 2.24 19.95
CA GLY A 197 -29.51 3.37 20.70
C GLY A 197 -29.21 4.72 20.03
N ASP A 198 -29.75 5.80 20.59
CA ASP A 198 -29.60 7.16 20.03
C ASP A 198 -28.14 7.66 20.04
N THR A 199 -27.28 7.04 20.85
CA THR A 199 -25.84 7.33 21.00
C THR A 199 -24.95 6.14 20.62
N GLY A 200 -25.50 5.10 19.96
CA GLY A 200 -24.78 3.86 19.66
C GLY A 200 -23.65 4.05 18.63
N LEU A 201 -22.57 3.26 18.78
CA LEU A 201 -21.42 3.27 17.85
C LEU A 201 -21.69 2.60 16.48
N GLY A 202 -22.87 2.01 16.30
CA GLY A 202 -23.20 1.21 15.13
C GLY A 202 -22.54 -0.17 15.17
N TRP A 203 -22.16 -0.68 13.99
CA TRP A 203 -21.44 -1.94 13.88
C TRP A 203 -19.99 -1.77 14.33
N VAL A 204 -19.52 -2.72 15.14
CA VAL A 204 -18.12 -2.84 15.51
C VAL A 204 -17.61 -4.17 14.96
N ARG A 205 -16.63 -4.10 14.06
CA ARG A 205 -16.00 -5.27 13.42
C ARG A 205 -14.70 -5.59 14.14
N PHE A 206 -14.50 -6.84 14.54
CA PHE A 206 -13.24 -7.35 15.06
C PHE A 206 -12.65 -8.33 14.05
N GLU A 207 -11.37 -8.21 13.74
CA GLU A 207 -10.73 -8.98 12.68
C GLU A 207 -9.68 -9.97 13.20
N ASP A 208 -9.60 -11.13 12.54
CA ASP A 208 -8.70 -12.26 12.86
C ASP A 208 -7.23 -11.92 12.60
N SER A 209 -7.02 -11.15 11.55
CA SER A 209 -5.80 -10.44 11.23
C SER A 209 -6.21 -9.01 10.95
N PHE A 210 -5.36 -8.06 11.34
CA PHE A 210 -5.39 -6.73 10.75
C PHE A 210 -5.52 -6.88 9.22
N SER A 211 -6.68 -6.55 8.64
CA SER A 211 -6.88 -6.57 7.19
C SER A 211 -6.56 -5.17 6.65
N GLY A 212 -5.28 -4.81 6.71
CA GLY A 212 -4.77 -4.09 5.56
C GLY A 212 -4.95 -5.03 4.38
N GLY A 213 -5.76 -4.65 3.40
CA GLY A 213 -5.72 -5.33 2.12
C GLY A 213 -4.46 -4.92 1.37
N PRO A 214 -4.20 -5.56 0.22
CA PRO A 214 -3.32 -4.98 -0.78
C PRO A 214 -3.72 -3.52 -1.01
N TYR A 215 -2.75 -2.61 -0.88
CA TYR A 215 -2.96 -1.17 -0.99
C TYR A 215 -1.80 -0.53 -1.75
N LEU A 216 -2.09 0.60 -2.39
CA LEU A 216 -1.09 1.44 -3.03
C LEU A 216 -0.45 2.39 -2.02
N GLN A 217 0.83 2.67 -2.17
CA GLN A 217 1.52 3.76 -1.48
C GLN A 217 2.29 4.62 -2.48
N THR A 218 2.06 5.93 -2.49
CA THR A 218 2.95 6.87 -3.15
C THR A 218 3.98 7.41 -2.15
N GLN A 219 5.24 7.51 -2.57
CA GLN A 219 6.32 8.14 -1.81
C GLN A 219 6.72 9.45 -2.48
N TYR A 220 6.70 10.54 -1.70
CA TYR A 220 6.99 11.91 -2.14
C TYR A 220 6.06 12.40 -3.26
N SER A 221 4.80 11.97 -3.29
CA SER A 221 3.83 12.34 -4.33
C SER A 221 2.42 12.57 -3.79
N ASP A 222 1.64 13.24 -4.63
CA ASP A 222 0.19 13.33 -4.57
C ASP A 222 -0.46 12.24 -5.43
N ILE A 223 -1.76 12.03 -5.25
CA ILE A 223 -2.65 11.28 -6.14
C ILE A 223 -3.68 12.25 -6.73
N TYR A 224 -3.85 12.21 -8.04
CA TYR A 224 -4.82 13.03 -8.77
C TYR A 224 -5.72 12.16 -9.63
N SER A 225 -7.03 12.42 -9.60
CA SER A 225 -7.99 11.82 -10.54
C SER A 225 -9.08 12.83 -10.87
N GLY A 226 -9.37 13.02 -12.17
CA GLY A 226 -10.57 13.76 -12.59
C GLY A 226 -11.87 12.96 -12.38
N GLY A 227 -11.75 11.66 -12.08
CA GLY A 227 -12.86 10.75 -11.81
C GLY A 227 -12.86 10.25 -10.36
N THR A 228 -13.41 9.06 -10.19
CA THR A 228 -13.44 8.35 -8.91
C THR A 228 -12.06 7.80 -8.54
N ILE A 229 -11.77 7.72 -7.25
CA ILE A 229 -10.65 6.98 -6.69
C ILE A 229 -11.24 5.89 -5.79
N SER A 230 -10.87 4.64 -6.02
CA SER A 230 -11.33 3.49 -5.23
C SER A 230 -10.17 2.53 -4.97
N GLY A 231 -10.10 1.98 -3.77
CA GLY A 231 -9.08 1.02 -3.37
C GLY A 231 -9.12 0.77 -1.87
N SER A 232 -8.25 -0.11 -1.40
CA SER A 232 -8.06 -0.36 0.02
C SER A 232 -7.38 0.83 0.70
N GLN A 233 -7.91 1.22 1.85
CA GLN A 233 -7.24 2.17 2.73
C GLN A 233 -5.91 1.59 3.19
N ALA A 234 -4.85 2.41 3.24
CA ALA A 234 -3.60 1.99 3.84
C ALA A 234 -3.80 1.59 5.31
N PRO A 235 -2.98 0.65 5.82
CA PRO A 235 -2.90 0.35 7.25
C PRO A 235 -2.81 1.62 8.11
N GLU A 236 -3.33 1.59 9.34
CA GLU A 236 -3.09 2.67 10.32
C GLU A 236 -1.59 2.98 10.40
N GLY A 237 -1.23 4.26 10.60
CA GLY A 237 0.15 4.78 10.59
C GLY A 237 0.90 4.71 9.25
N LEU A 238 0.30 4.09 8.23
CA LEU A 238 0.71 4.20 6.84
C LEU A 238 -0.33 5.02 6.06
N TYR A 239 0.00 5.34 4.81
CA TYR A 239 -0.82 6.21 3.97
C TYR A 239 -0.76 5.75 2.52
N ASN A 240 -1.84 6.01 1.79
CA ASN A 240 -1.86 5.79 0.36
C ASN A 240 -1.10 6.88 -0.38
N ALA A 241 -1.16 8.14 0.08
CA ALA A 241 -0.45 9.27 -0.51
C ALA A 241 0.44 10.01 0.50
N THR A 242 1.61 10.48 0.05
CA THR A 242 2.48 11.28 0.93
C THR A 242 1.89 12.66 1.19
N TYR A 243 1.41 13.33 0.13
CA TYR A 243 0.95 14.71 0.24
C TYR A 243 -0.57 14.81 0.18
N CYS A 244 -1.18 14.95 -0.99
CA CYS A 244 -2.62 15.10 -1.15
C CYS A 244 -3.24 13.99 -2.00
N ILE A 245 -4.52 13.73 -1.78
CA ILE A 245 -5.38 12.94 -2.68
C ILE A 245 -6.48 13.86 -3.19
N LEU A 246 -6.53 14.05 -4.50
CA LEU A 246 -7.48 14.91 -5.16
C LEU A 246 -8.33 14.10 -6.15
N SER A 247 -9.66 14.17 -6.02
CA SER A 247 -10.61 13.46 -6.86
C SER A 247 -11.64 14.43 -7.46
N GLY A 248 -12.01 14.22 -8.72
CA GLY A 248 -13.07 14.99 -9.38
C GLY A 248 -14.48 14.58 -8.95
N GLN A 249 -14.64 13.46 -8.23
CA GLN A 249 -15.91 13.04 -7.63
C GLN A 249 -15.93 13.34 -6.12
N GLY A 250 -17.11 13.72 -5.60
CA GLY A 250 -17.28 14.20 -4.24
C GLY A 250 -17.50 13.12 -3.16
N ASN A 251 -16.92 13.38 -1.99
CA ASN A 251 -17.22 12.88 -0.63
C ASN A 251 -16.90 11.43 -0.20
N SER A 252 -16.36 10.56 -1.06
CA SER A 252 -15.95 9.21 -0.61
C SER A 252 -14.57 8.82 -1.11
N ILE A 253 -13.55 9.61 -0.76
CA ILE A 253 -12.16 9.16 -0.87
C ILE A 253 -11.90 8.27 0.36
N ASN A 254 -11.87 6.96 0.16
CA ASN A 254 -11.60 5.99 1.24
C ASN A 254 -10.09 5.76 1.48
N LEU A 255 -9.23 6.49 0.76
CA LEU A 255 -7.78 6.44 0.89
C LEU A 255 -7.27 7.47 1.89
N THR A 256 -6.09 7.24 2.46
CA THR A 256 -5.45 8.14 3.43
C THR A 256 -4.24 8.87 2.87
N SER A 257 -4.01 10.09 3.34
CA SER A 257 -2.79 10.87 3.09
C SER A 257 -2.09 11.19 4.41
N SER A 258 -0.75 11.21 4.43
CA SER A 258 -0.01 11.59 5.66
C SER A 258 -0.26 13.03 6.09
N GLU A 259 -0.48 13.94 5.14
CA GLU A 259 -0.78 15.34 5.43
C GLU A 259 -2.29 15.60 5.64
N SER A 260 -3.10 14.54 5.74
CA SER A 260 -4.57 14.63 5.86
C SER A 260 -5.23 15.49 4.78
N CYS A 261 -4.59 15.60 3.60
CA CYS A 261 -5.04 16.44 2.52
C CYS A 261 -5.91 15.63 1.55
N LEU A 262 -7.23 15.76 1.69
CA LEU A 262 -8.22 15.09 0.85
C LEU A 262 -9.12 16.16 0.19
N LEU A 263 -9.07 16.28 -1.13
CA LEU A 263 -9.85 17.27 -1.88
C LEU A 263 -10.75 16.58 -2.91
N GLY A 264 -12.06 16.68 -2.73
CA GLY A 264 -13.04 16.24 -3.72
C GLY A 264 -13.46 17.35 -4.67
N ASN A 265 -14.14 16.98 -5.77
CA ASN A 265 -14.69 17.89 -6.78
C ASN A 265 -13.64 18.78 -7.49
N ILE A 266 -12.44 18.26 -7.73
CA ILE A 266 -11.48 18.96 -8.59
C ILE A 266 -11.83 18.79 -10.07
N ASP A 267 -11.64 19.85 -10.86
CA ASP A 267 -11.78 19.78 -12.31
C ASP A 267 -10.40 19.48 -12.92
N LEU A 268 -10.19 18.23 -13.33
CA LEU A 268 -8.95 17.78 -13.92
C LEU A 268 -9.23 17.09 -15.25
N ASP A 269 -8.92 17.79 -16.33
CA ASP A 269 -9.06 17.27 -17.68
C ASP A 269 -7.89 16.35 -18.07
N PHE A 270 -8.23 15.24 -18.71
CA PHE A 270 -7.25 14.37 -19.35
C PHE A 270 -6.88 14.91 -20.75
N PRO A 271 -5.61 14.80 -21.20
CA PRO A 271 -5.18 15.28 -22.50
C PRO A 271 -6.03 14.72 -23.64
N GLN A 272 -6.69 15.62 -24.37
CA GLN A 272 -7.47 15.27 -25.55
C GLN A 272 -6.61 15.48 -26.80
N SER A 273 -6.78 14.60 -27.79
CA SER A 273 -6.10 14.75 -29.07
C SER A 273 -6.78 15.82 -29.94
N SER A 274 -6.01 16.78 -30.41
CA SER A 274 -6.41 17.72 -31.46
C SER A 274 -5.43 17.59 -32.62
N GLY A 275 -5.55 16.49 -33.37
CA GLY A 275 -4.56 16.10 -34.38
C GLY A 275 -3.31 15.50 -33.72
N SER A 276 -2.13 16.06 -34.00
CA SER A 276 -0.85 15.60 -33.44
C SER A 276 -0.52 16.18 -32.05
N ASN A 277 -1.39 17.03 -31.50
CA ASN A 277 -1.18 17.68 -30.22
C ASN A 277 -2.13 17.10 -29.18
N TYR A 278 -1.60 16.83 -27.98
CA TYR A 278 -2.38 16.45 -26.81
C TYR A 278 -2.26 17.55 -25.77
N GLN A 279 -3.38 18.12 -25.36
CA GLN A 279 -3.40 19.27 -24.44
C GLN A 279 -4.42 19.08 -23.33
N SER A 280 -4.02 19.40 -22.11
CA SER A 280 -4.85 19.64 -20.93
C SER A 280 -4.19 20.65 -20.02
N SER A 281 -4.77 20.88 -18.84
CA SER A 281 -4.17 21.71 -17.78
C SER A 281 -2.85 21.16 -17.23
N ILE A 282 -2.56 19.86 -17.42
CA ILE A 282 -1.38 19.19 -16.86
C ILE A 282 -0.38 18.70 -17.91
N VAL A 283 -0.80 18.51 -19.15
CA VAL A 283 0.04 17.98 -20.23
C VAL A 283 -0.14 18.80 -21.50
N ASN A 284 0.97 19.15 -22.14
CA ASN A 284 0.99 19.69 -23.49
C ASN A 284 2.09 18.99 -24.29
N LEU A 285 1.67 18.10 -25.17
CA LEU A 285 2.52 17.24 -25.96
C LEU A 285 2.31 17.49 -27.45
N ASP A 286 3.40 17.66 -28.19
CA ASP A 286 3.42 17.77 -29.65
C ASP A 286 4.08 16.52 -30.23
N LEU A 287 3.26 15.57 -30.68
CA LEU A 287 3.74 14.31 -31.26
C LEU A 287 4.44 14.53 -32.60
N ALA A 288 4.04 15.52 -33.39
CA ALA A 288 4.68 15.79 -34.67
C ALA A 288 6.12 16.29 -34.47
N SER A 289 6.33 17.13 -33.45
CA SER A 289 7.67 17.54 -33.02
C SER A 289 8.49 16.36 -32.53
N LEU A 290 7.92 15.46 -31.72
CA LEU A 290 8.62 14.25 -31.26
C LEU A 290 9.00 13.31 -32.41
N GLN A 291 8.09 13.10 -33.37
CA GLN A 291 8.36 12.32 -34.57
C GLN A 291 9.51 12.94 -35.39
N THR A 292 9.52 14.26 -35.52
CA THR A 292 10.61 14.98 -36.20
C THR A 292 11.94 14.83 -35.46
N LEU A 293 11.93 14.90 -34.12
CA LEU A 293 13.10 14.71 -33.27
C LEU A 293 13.65 13.28 -33.30
N ALA A 294 12.79 12.28 -33.52
CA ALA A 294 13.22 10.89 -33.62
C ALA A 294 14.17 10.69 -34.81
N GLY A 295 13.89 11.33 -35.96
CA GLY A 295 14.78 11.30 -37.13
C GLY A 295 15.14 9.88 -37.54
N ALA A 296 16.41 9.48 -37.38
CA ALA A 296 16.89 8.13 -37.68
C ALA A 296 16.41 7.03 -36.71
N ASN A 297 15.92 7.43 -35.53
CA ASN A 297 15.33 6.55 -34.51
C ASN A 297 13.81 6.41 -34.68
N TYR A 298 13.27 6.84 -35.83
CA TYR A 298 11.91 6.52 -36.24
C TYR A 298 11.89 5.12 -36.85
N LEU A 299 11.19 4.20 -36.20
CA LEU A 299 11.16 2.78 -36.52
C LEU A 299 9.73 2.37 -36.86
N GLU A 300 9.48 2.15 -38.15
CA GLU A 300 8.21 1.67 -38.68
C GLU A 300 8.24 0.14 -38.79
N GLY A 301 7.25 -0.50 -38.16
CA GLY A 301 7.14 -1.94 -38.04
C GLY A 301 6.74 -2.62 -39.35
N GLN A 302 7.49 -3.65 -39.73
CA GLN A 302 6.98 -4.74 -40.55
C GLN A 302 7.05 -6.09 -39.79
N ASP A 303 7.85 -6.22 -38.71
CA ASP A 303 8.13 -7.52 -38.05
C ASP A 303 8.56 -7.45 -36.55
N TYR A 304 8.42 -6.30 -35.87
CA TYR A 304 9.12 -6.07 -34.59
C TYR A 304 8.21 -5.86 -33.38
N GLY A 305 7.59 -6.93 -32.88
CA GLY A 305 6.89 -6.87 -31.58
C GLY A 305 7.83 -6.60 -30.40
N ILE A 306 9.14 -6.86 -30.49
CA ILE A 306 10.06 -6.74 -29.34
C ILE A 306 10.85 -5.43 -29.43
N ILE A 307 10.68 -4.52 -28.46
CA ILE A 307 11.39 -3.23 -28.41
C ILE A 307 12.84 -3.37 -27.95
N ASP A 308 13.13 -4.34 -27.08
CA ASP A 308 14.43 -4.48 -26.40
C ASP A 308 15.65 -4.41 -27.33
N SER A 309 15.53 -5.01 -28.51
CA SER A 309 16.59 -5.11 -29.51
C SER A 309 16.90 -3.79 -30.24
N PHE A 310 16.00 -2.82 -30.16
CA PHE A 310 16.12 -1.53 -30.83
C PHE A 310 16.54 -0.40 -29.90
N LEU A 311 16.28 -0.54 -28.60
CA LEU A 311 16.83 0.38 -27.63
C LEU A 311 18.36 0.22 -27.57
N PRO A 312 19.13 1.31 -27.31
CA PRO A 312 20.57 1.25 -27.24
C PRO A 312 21.04 0.09 -26.34
N VAL A 313 21.98 -0.71 -26.85
CA VAL A 313 22.51 -1.89 -26.13
C VAL A 313 23.26 -1.46 -24.88
N ASP A 314 23.90 -0.29 -24.92
CA ASP A 314 24.54 0.33 -23.76
C ASP A 314 23.55 1.03 -22.81
N GLY A 315 22.25 1.02 -23.13
CA GLY A 315 21.15 1.63 -22.38
C GLY A 315 21.25 3.14 -22.18
N LYS A 316 22.12 3.84 -22.92
CA LYS A 316 22.25 5.31 -22.86
C LYS A 316 21.35 5.95 -23.91
N LEU A 317 20.40 6.77 -23.48
CA LEU A 317 19.42 7.38 -24.39
C LEU A 317 19.89 8.68 -25.06
N ASN A 318 20.93 9.35 -24.54
CA ASN A 318 21.64 10.46 -25.19
C ASN A 318 20.76 11.63 -25.66
N ASN A 319 19.72 11.96 -24.89
CA ASN A 319 18.71 12.98 -25.19
C ASN A 319 18.01 12.76 -26.54
N GLN A 320 17.85 11.50 -26.95
CA GLN A 320 17.19 11.13 -28.19
C GLN A 320 15.72 10.76 -27.95
N VAL A 321 14.95 10.85 -29.04
CA VAL A 321 13.61 10.29 -29.13
C VAL A 321 13.68 9.00 -29.93
N PHE A 322 13.05 7.94 -29.43
CA PHE A 322 12.85 6.67 -30.14
C PHE A 322 11.36 6.55 -30.43
N TYR A 323 10.98 6.43 -31.69
CA TYR A 323 9.57 6.43 -32.09
C TYR A 323 9.25 5.12 -32.78
N PHE A 324 8.39 4.31 -32.18
CA PHE A 324 7.97 3.00 -32.66
C PHE A 324 6.55 3.09 -33.21
N THR A 325 6.32 2.65 -34.44
CA THR A 325 4.99 2.61 -35.08
C THR A 325 4.82 1.35 -35.95
N GLY A 326 3.60 1.14 -36.47
CA GLY A 326 3.29 0.08 -37.43
C GLY A 326 2.91 -1.27 -36.81
N LEU A 327 2.76 -1.37 -35.49
CA LEU A 327 2.28 -2.57 -34.79
C LEU A 327 1.30 -2.19 -33.69
N ASP A 328 0.39 -3.12 -33.38
CA ASP A 328 -0.59 -2.90 -32.31
C ASP A 328 0.04 -3.04 -30.92
N ASP A 329 0.99 -3.98 -30.73
CA ASP A 329 1.61 -4.29 -29.44
C ASP A 329 3.14 -4.30 -29.51
N TYR A 330 3.75 -3.87 -28.41
CA TYR A 330 5.20 -3.83 -28.22
C TYR A 330 5.60 -4.41 -26.88
N TYR A 331 6.75 -5.10 -26.84
CA TYR A 331 7.16 -5.90 -25.69
C TYR A 331 8.57 -5.53 -25.20
N LEU A 332 8.69 -5.29 -23.88
CA LEU A 332 9.95 -5.28 -23.13
C LEU A 332 10.05 -6.59 -22.34
N ASN A 333 10.81 -7.56 -22.85
CA ASN A 333 10.86 -8.94 -22.36
C ASN A 333 12.14 -9.26 -21.58
N THR A 334 13.08 -8.31 -21.53
CA THR A 334 14.38 -8.50 -20.88
C THR A 334 14.64 -7.38 -19.90
N ASN A 335 15.27 -7.72 -18.77
CA ASN A 335 15.62 -6.71 -17.77
C ASN A 335 16.48 -5.62 -18.42
N LYS A 336 16.07 -4.37 -18.26
CA LYS A 336 16.72 -3.23 -18.93
C LYS A 336 17.18 -2.20 -17.91
N THR A 337 18.46 -1.85 -17.97
CA THR A 337 19.02 -0.73 -17.22
C THR A 337 19.21 0.46 -18.15
N PHE A 338 18.65 1.62 -17.77
CA PHE A 338 18.94 2.90 -18.38
C PHE A 338 20.15 3.53 -17.70
N TYR A 339 21.20 3.76 -18.48
CA TYR A 339 22.50 4.20 -17.97
C TYR A 339 22.67 5.70 -18.03
N ASN A 340 23.44 6.22 -17.07
CA ASN A 340 23.92 7.58 -17.10
C ASN A 340 24.79 7.78 -18.35
N SER A 341 24.82 9.00 -18.91
CA SER A 341 25.59 9.31 -20.13
C SER A 341 26.70 10.32 -19.88
N ASP A 342 27.71 10.34 -20.74
CA ASP A 342 28.75 11.38 -20.72
C ASP A 342 28.21 12.75 -21.16
N SER A 343 27.10 12.75 -21.91
CA SER A 343 26.40 13.92 -22.41
C SER A 343 25.10 14.15 -21.63
N SER A 344 23.95 13.74 -22.16
CA SER A 344 22.71 13.69 -21.41
C SER A 344 22.18 12.27 -21.29
N GLY A 345 21.81 11.86 -20.08
CA GLY A 345 21.21 10.54 -19.83
C GLY A 345 19.72 10.46 -20.16
N ALA A 346 19.10 11.58 -20.58
CA ALA A 346 17.66 11.64 -20.81
C ALA A 346 17.27 10.95 -22.11
N GLY A 347 16.01 10.55 -22.24
CA GLY A 347 15.43 10.17 -23.54
C GLY A 347 13.96 9.83 -23.47
N THR A 348 13.33 9.87 -24.63
CA THR A 348 11.89 9.65 -24.76
C THR A 348 11.63 8.49 -25.71
N ILE A 349 10.80 7.56 -25.28
CA ILE A 349 10.34 6.42 -26.05
C ILE A 349 8.86 6.65 -26.35
N VAL A 350 8.52 6.76 -27.63
CA VAL A 350 7.15 6.92 -28.12
C VAL A 350 6.71 5.61 -28.77
N ILE A 351 5.57 5.09 -28.34
CA ILE A 351 5.01 3.82 -28.79
C ILE A 351 3.62 4.10 -29.35
N ASP A 352 3.47 3.90 -30.66
CA ASP A 352 2.21 4.00 -31.37
C ASP A 352 1.50 2.64 -31.36
N GLY A 353 1.00 2.27 -30.18
CA GLY A 353 0.42 0.97 -29.85
C GLY A 353 0.42 0.71 -28.34
N ASN A 354 0.11 -0.51 -27.92
CA ASN A 354 0.20 -0.95 -26.54
C ASN A 354 1.65 -1.29 -26.16
N LEU A 355 2.02 -1.05 -24.91
CA LEU A 355 3.28 -1.44 -24.33
C LEU A 355 3.07 -2.54 -23.28
N HIS A 356 3.65 -3.70 -23.53
CA HIS A 356 3.77 -4.80 -22.59
C HIS A 356 5.15 -4.78 -21.92
N ILE A 357 5.16 -4.73 -20.58
CA ILE A 357 6.39 -4.80 -19.78
C ILE A 357 6.40 -6.13 -19.04
N ASN A 358 7.26 -7.03 -19.48
CA ASN A 358 7.36 -8.40 -18.97
C ASN A 358 8.67 -8.65 -18.21
N ALA A 359 9.44 -7.59 -17.96
CA ALA A 359 10.72 -7.66 -17.27
C ALA A 359 11.01 -6.36 -16.51
N ASP A 360 11.89 -6.45 -15.50
CA ASP A 360 12.21 -5.31 -14.65
C ASP A 360 12.99 -4.21 -15.39
N LEU A 361 12.68 -2.95 -15.08
CA LEU A 361 13.40 -1.79 -15.59
C LEU A 361 14.13 -1.07 -14.44
N PHE A 362 15.36 -0.63 -14.71
CA PHE A 362 16.23 -0.04 -13.71
C PHE A 362 16.87 1.26 -14.21
N TYR A 363 17.18 2.18 -13.29
CA TYR A 363 18.18 3.20 -13.51
C TYR A 363 19.54 2.75 -12.96
N GLU A 364 20.62 3.17 -13.61
CA GLU A 364 21.95 3.03 -13.04
C GLU A 364 22.09 3.85 -11.73
N SER A 365 22.70 3.24 -10.72
CA SER A 365 22.91 3.82 -9.38
C SER A 365 24.27 4.51 -9.19
N SER A 366 25.06 4.67 -10.26
CA SER A 366 26.38 5.31 -10.18
C SER A 366 26.28 6.83 -9.98
N ILE A 367 27.28 7.40 -9.31
CA ILE A 367 27.40 8.85 -9.11
C ILE A 367 27.74 9.51 -10.44
N VAL A 368 27.06 10.61 -10.76
CA VAL A 368 27.32 11.42 -11.97
C VAL A 368 27.98 12.75 -11.63
N ASN A 369 28.78 13.27 -12.57
CA ASN A 369 29.46 14.57 -12.45
C ASN A 369 28.64 15.74 -13.06
N GLY A 370 27.31 15.59 -13.13
CA GLY A 370 26.41 16.56 -13.75
C GLY A 370 24.99 16.00 -13.72
N LEU A 371 24.01 16.87 -13.43
CA LEU A 371 22.62 16.47 -13.32
C LEU A 371 22.02 16.06 -14.68
N GLU A 372 22.46 16.72 -15.76
CA GLU A 372 22.12 16.40 -17.14
C GLU A 372 22.56 14.99 -17.56
N LYS A 373 23.55 14.41 -16.87
CA LYS A 373 24.08 13.07 -17.16
C LYS A 373 23.27 11.94 -16.55
N LEU A 374 22.36 12.25 -15.61
CA LEU A 374 21.51 11.25 -14.97
C LEU A 374 20.62 10.56 -16.00
N ALA A 375 20.53 9.24 -15.96
CA ALA A 375 19.52 8.52 -16.72
C ALA A 375 18.12 9.05 -16.37
N SER A 376 17.31 9.38 -17.37
CA SER A 376 15.90 9.75 -17.20
C SER A 376 15.13 9.31 -18.44
N VAL A 377 14.15 8.42 -18.27
CA VAL A 377 13.36 7.90 -19.39
C VAL A 377 11.90 8.33 -19.27
N ALA A 378 11.33 8.71 -20.40
CA ALA A 378 9.91 8.92 -20.58
C ALA A 378 9.34 7.90 -21.57
N PHE A 379 8.18 7.36 -21.27
CA PHE A 379 7.36 6.54 -22.15
C PHE A 379 6.09 7.31 -22.50
N ILE A 380 5.87 7.54 -23.78
CA ILE A 380 4.63 8.07 -24.33
C ILE A 380 3.99 6.95 -25.12
N VAL A 381 2.85 6.44 -24.64
CA VAL A 381 2.20 5.26 -25.20
C VAL A 381 0.85 5.67 -25.74
N LEU A 382 0.64 5.49 -27.05
CA LEU A 382 -0.61 5.85 -27.74
C LEU A 382 -1.67 4.72 -27.71
N GLY A 383 -1.38 3.63 -27.00
CA GLY A 383 -2.30 2.59 -26.57
C GLY A 383 -2.34 2.48 -25.04
N ASP A 384 -2.37 1.25 -24.54
CA ASP A 384 -2.36 0.92 -23.11
C ASP A 384 -0.96 0.46 -22.65
N VAL A 385 -0.71 0.53 -21.33
CA VAL A 385 0.48 -0.03 -20.69
C VAL A 385 0.04 -1.22 -19.83
N ILE A 386 0.58 -2.39 -20.12
CA ILE A 386 0.25 -3.66 -19.47
C ILE A 386 1.52 -4.24 -18.88
N ILE A 387 1.58 -4.38 -17.57
CA ILE A 387 2.75 -4.88 -16.86
C ILE A 387 2.46 -6.30 -16.36
N ASP A 388 3.35 -7.23 -16.66
CA ASP A 388 3.23 -8.61 -16.19
C ASP A 388 3.32 -8.65 -14.66
N PRO A 389 2.46 -9.42 -13.96
CA PRO A 389 2.50 -9.53 -12.49
C PRO A 389 3.84 -10.05 -11.93
N ILE A 390 4.71 -10.66 -12.74
CA ILE A 390 6.06 -11.07 -12.32
C ILE A 390 7.03 -9.88 -12.18
N VAL A 391 6.76 -8.75 -12.85
CA VAL A 391 7.64 -7.57 -12.81
C VAL A 391 7.62 -6.98 -11.42
N SER A 392 8.77 -6.85 -10.78
CA SER A 392 8.90 -6.30 -9.43
C SER A 392 9.16 -4.80 -9.44
N GLN A 393 9.85 -4.30 -10.48
CA GLN A 393 10.24 -2.91 -10.53
C GLN A 393 10.27 -2.36 -11.96
N ILE A 394 9.75 -1.14 -12.13
CA ILE A 394 9.99 -0.33 -13.34
C ILE A 394 10.43 1.09 -12.99
N VAL A 395 11.02 1.78 -13.97
CA VAL A 395 11.46 3.16 -13.84
C VAL A 395 10.98 4.00 -15.02
N GLY A 396 10.80 5.30 -14.80
CA GLY A 396 10.45 6.24 -15.86
C GLY A 396 9.15 6.99 -15.62
N SER A 397 8.92 7.99 -16.47
CA SER A 397 7.65 8.72 -16.53
C SER A 397 6.77 8.16 -17.63
N TYR A 398 5.56 7.73 -17.32
CA TYR A 398 4.63 7.11 -18.26
C TYR A 398 3.47 8.08 -18.56
N ILE A 399 3.22 8.32 -19.84
CA ILE A 399 2.08 9.10 -20.34
C ILE A 399 1.31 8.20 -21.31
N VAL A 400 0.13 7.76 -20.88
CA VAL A 400 -0.67 6.74 -21.57
C VAL A 400 -1.89 7.41 -22.20
N LEU A 401 -1.85 7.56 -23.52
CA LEU A 401 -2.76 8.39 -24.33
C LEU A 401 -3.73 7.57 -25.18
N GLY A 402 -3.73 6.24 -25.06
CA GLY A 402 -4.61 5.35 -25.82
C GLY A 402 -6.09 5.66 -25.68
N GLU A 403 -6.90 5.05 -26.56
CA GLU A 403 -8.36 5.25 -26.54
C GLU A 403 -8.94 4.94 -25.16
N GLN A 404 -8.59 3.76 -24.61
CA GLN A 404 -8.82 3.42 -23.21
C GLN A 404 -7.79 4.08 -22.30
N GLY A 405 -6.51 4.04 -22.68
CA GLY A 405 -5.43 4.75 -22.01
C GLY A 405 -5.18 4.18 -20.60
N ILE A 406 -5.17 2.85 -20.50
CA ILE A 406 -5.06 2.09 -19.26
C ILE A 406 -3.59 1.90 -18.90
N PHE A 407 -3.25 2.14 -17.64
CA PHE A 407 -2.02 1.67 -17.02
C PHE A 407 -2.36 0.55 -16.04
N ASP A 408 -2.04 -0.69 -16.39
CA ASP A 408 -2.37 -1.90 -15.63
C ASP A 408 -1.09 -2.57 -15.12
N THR A 409 -1.02 -2.80 -13.81
CA THR A 409 0.11 -3.43 -13.12
C THR A 409 0.04 -4.96 -13.07
N GLY A 410 -1.03 -5.54 -13.60
CA GLY A 410 -1.31 -6.96 -13.62
C GLY A 410 -2.03 -7.45 -12.36
N ASP A 411 -2.75 -8.57 -12.51
CA ASP A 411 -3.43 -9.28 -11.43
C ASP A 411 -2.65 -10.58 -11.10
N ASP A 412 -2.15 -10.71 -9.87
CA ASP A 412 -1.48 -11.91 -9.36
C ASP A 412 -2.35 -12.75 -8.41
N SER A 413 -3.67 -12.49 -8.34
CA SER A 413 -4.60 -13.25 -7.50
C SER A 413 -4.67 -14.74 -7.84
N GLU A 414 -4.44 -15.11 -9.10
CA GLU A 414 -4.38 -16.52 -9.54
C GLU A 414 -3.01 -17.19 -9.27
N ILE A 415 -1.96 -16.42 -8.96
CA ILE A 415 -0.61 -16.92 -8.69
C ILE A 415 -0.46 -17.38 -7.21
N ILE A 416 -1.49 -17.15 -6.38
CA ILE A 416 -1.51 -17.57 -4.97
C ILE A 416 -1.69 -19.10 -4.87
N VAL A 417 -0.61 -19.83 -5.12
CA VAL A 417 -0.51 -21.27 -4.84
C VAL A 417 -0.16 -21.45 -3.36
N GLU A 418 -1.15 -21.33 -2.48
CA GLU A 418 -1.18 -21.58 -1.01
C GLU A 418 -0.03 -21.07 -0.09
N GLU A 419 1.14 -20.67 -0.59
CA GLU A 419 2.32 -20.26 0.18
C GLU A 419 3.15 -19.14 -0.46
N VAL A 420 2.81 -18.68 -1.67
CA VAL A 420 3.52 -17.57 -2.33
C VAL A 420 2.65 -16.32 -2.21
N ALA A 421 3.06 -15.38 -1.36
CA ALA A 421 2.52 -14.03 -1.41
C ALA A 421 2.79 -13.44 -2.81
N GLY A 422 1.88 -12.62 -3.34
CA GLY A 422 2.05 -11.94 -4.63
C GLY A 422 3.36 -11.17 -4.74
N ASN A 423 3.65 -10.54 -5.88
CA ASN A 423 4.87 -9.75 -6.02
C ASN A 423 4.62 -8.27 -5.70
N GLN A 424 5.40 -7.70 -4.78
CA GLN A 424 5.42 -6.24 -4.60
C GLN A 424 5.86 -5.57 -5.90
N PHE A 425 5.14 -4.53 -6.31
CA PHE A 425 5.51 -3.69 -7.44
C PHE A 425 6.08 -2.36 -6.98
N ILE A 426 7.15 -1.91 -7.64
CA ILE A 426 7.77 -0.61 -7.38
C ILE A 426 7.93 0.15 -8.71
N LEU A 427 7.27 1.28 -8.84
CA LEU A 427 7.49 2.25 -9.90
C LEU A 427 8.32 3.42 -9.37
N LYS A 428 9.46 3.71 -10.02
CA LYS A 428 10.24 4.94 -9.75
C LYS A 428 10.04 5.96 -10.87
N GLY A 429 9.17 6.93 -10.63
CA GLY A 429 8.79 7.95 -11.59
C GLY A 429 7.35 8.41 -11.41
N MET A 430 6.64 8.60 -12.52
CA MET A 430 5.27 9.13 -12.52
C MET A 430 4.42 8.45 -13.58
N VAL A 431 3.10 8.45 -13.38
CA VAL A 431 2.13 7.92 -14.34
C VAL A 431 1.03 8.96 -14.57
N ILE A 432 0.75 9.22 -15.85
CA ILE A 432 -0.42 9.95 -16.31
C ILE A 432 -1.16 9.05 -17.29
N ALA A 433 -2.38 8.64 -16.93
CA ALA A 433 -3.21 7.73 -17.73
C ALA A 433 -4.69 8.11 -17.59
N LYS A 434 -5.52 7.69 -18.53
CA LYS A 434 -6.99 7.87 -18.42
C LYS A 434 -7.55 7.02 -17.29
N GLN A 435 -6.95 5.84 -17.11
CA GLN A 435 -7.27 4.91 -16.04
C GLN A 435 -6.00 4.25 -15.53
N ILE A 436 -5.87 4.15 -14.21
CA ILE A 436 -4.81 3.39 -13.55
C ILE A 436 -5.49 2.24 -12.83
N ILE A 437 -5.09 1.01 -13.16
CA ILE A 437 -5.62 -0.23 -12.60
C ILE A 437 -4.49 -0.91 -11.83
N LEU A 438 -4.78 -1.17 -10.57
CA LEU A 438 -3.84 -1.56 -9.52
C LEU A 438 -4.40 -2.82 -8.85
N ASN A 439 -4.03 -4.00 -9.37
CA ASN A 439 -4.69 -5.27 -9.03
C ASN A 439 -3.82 -6.26 -8.25
N ARG A 440 -2.61 -5.87 -7.86
CA ARG A 440 -1.71 -6.78 -7.14
C ARG A 440 -2.20 -7.07 -5.73
N VAL A 441 -1.98 -8.30 -5.30
CA VAL A 441 -2.45 -8.84 -4.02
C VAL A 441 -1.35 -8.98 -2.97
N TYR A 442 -0.13 -8.51 -3.26
CA TYR A 442 0.96 -8.54 -2.29
C TYR A 442 0.62 -7.77 -1.02
N PHE A 443 0.71 -8.45 0.13
CA PHE A 443 0.55 -7.82 1.43
C PHE A 443 1.27 -8.67 2.49
N VAL A 444 2.56 -8.44 2.67
CA VAL A 444 3.40 -9.12 3.67
C VAL A 444 3.97 -8.09 4.63
N GLY A 445 3.79 -8.31 5.94
CA GLY A 445 4.38 -7.41 6.96
C GLY A 445 3.91 -5.96 6.85
N LEU A 446 2.65 -5.72 6.43
CA LEU A 446 2.06 -4.39 6.18
C LEU A 446 2.66 -3.62 4.99
N ALA A 447 3.59 -4.24 4.25
CA ALA A 447 4.15 -3.63 3.06
C ALA A 447 3.05 -3.41 2.00
N PRO A 448 3.06 -2.27 1.30
CA PRO A 448 2.11 -1.99 0.22
C PRO A 448 2.28 -2.99 -0.91
N ALA A 449 1.17 -3.29 -1.59
CA ALA A 449 1.19 -4.10 -2.80
C ALA A 449 2.01 -3.41 -3.89
N GLU A 450 1.84 -2.09 -3.97
CA GLU A 450 2.36 -1.28 -5.07
C GLU A 450 2.87 0.05 -4.55
N ILE A 451 4.13 0.35 -4.86
CA ILE A 451 4.83 1.56 -4.46
C ILE A 451 5.07 2.43 -5.68
N PHE A 452 4.66 3.69 -5.60
CA PHE A 452 4.94 4.71 -6.60
C PHE A 452 5.87 5.75 -5.97
N GLU A 453 7.17 5.59 -6.18
CA GLU A 453 8.20 6.50 -5.71
C GLU A 453 8.40 7.61 -6.75
N TYR A 454 8.09 8.86 -6.37
CA TYR A 454 8.31 9.98 -7.28
C TYR A 454 9.81 10.24 -7.47
N ASP A 455 10.29 9.95 -8.68
CA ASP A 455 11.68 10.11 -9.06
C ASP A 455 11.91 11.47 -9.76
N GLY A 456 12.68 12.35 -9.10
CA GLY A 456 13.02 13.68 -9.59
C GLY A 456 13.88 13.76 -10.84
N ARG A 457 14.38 12.63 -11.36
CA ARG A 457 15.17 12.60 -12.59
C ARG A 457 14.46 13.27 -13.77
N ALA A 458 13.13 13.12 -13.90
CA ALA A 458 12.38 13.75 -14.98
C ALA A 458 12.31 15.29 -14.85
N LEU A 459 12.39 15.83 -13.63
CA LEU A 459 12.48 17.28 -13.40
C LEU A 459 13.91 17.80 -13.65
N VAL A 460 14.89 17.04 -13.19
CA VAL A 460 16.30 17.45 -13.18
C VAL A 460 16.98 17.28 -14.54
N ASN A 461 16.64 16.22 -15.27
CA ASN A 461 17.15 15.93 -16.61
C ASN A 461 15.98 15.55 -17.53
N THR A 462 15.17 16.55 -17.85
CA THR A 462 13.88 16.36 -18.52
C THR A 462 14.01 15.67 -19.88
N PRO A 463 13.35 14.52 -20.08
CA PRO A 463 13.28 13.86 -21.38
C PRO A 463 12.73 14.77 -22.50
N PRO A 464 13.24 14.65 -23.74
CA PRO A 464 12.74 15.41 -24.89
C PRO A 464 11.22 15.36 -25.02
N GLY A 465 10.57 16.51 -25.15
CA GLY A 465 9.11 16.62 -25.25
C GLY A 465 8.35 16.72 -23.93
N LEU A 466 8.99 16.48 -22.78
CA LEU A 466 8.35 16.62 -21.46
C LEU A 466 8.53 18.00 -20.81
N VAL A 467 9.23 18.94 -21.44
CA VAL A 467 9.57 20.26 -20.87
C VAL A 467 8.33 20.99 -20.32
N ASN A 468 7.19 20.89 -21.01
CA ASN A 468 5.96 21.55 -20.57
C ASN A 468 5.26 20.84 -19.41
N ILE A 469 5.47 19.54 -19.25
CA ILE A 469 4.79 18.70 -18.25
C ILE A 469 5.45 18.87 -16.89
N VAL A 470 6.77 18.96 -16.90
CA VAL A 470 7.58 19.16 -15.69
C VAL A 470 7.21 20.45 -14.95
N GLY A 471 6.76 21.49 -15.65
CA GLY A 471 6.28 22.74 -15.05
C GLY A 471 4.99 22.60 -14.22
N TYR A 472 4.23 21.50 -14.40
CA TYR A 472 2.99 21.22 -13.68
C TYR A 472 3.17 20.19 -12.56
N LEU A 473 4.37 19.62 -12.40
CA LEU A 473 4.63 18.68 -11.32
C LEU A 473 4.62 19.38 -9.95
N PRO A 474 4.21 18.68 -8.87
CA PRO A 474 4.24 19.22 -7.52
C PRO A 474 5.63 19.78 -7.21
N ASN A 475 5.66 21.02 -6.70
CA ASN A 475 6.93 21.66 -6.37
C ASN A 475 7.52 20.96 -5.14
N TRP A 476 8.77 20.47 -5.24
CA TRP A 476 9.47 19.66 -4.22
C TRP A 476 9.67 20.37 -2.87
N ILE A 477 9.34 21.65 -2.78
CA ILE A 477 9.55 22.51 -1.62
C ILE A 477 8.32 22.53 -0.69
N ARG A 478 7.36 21.60 -0.85
CA ARG A 478 6.22 21.48 0.05
C ARG A 478 6.58 20.75 1.34
#